data_AF-A0A964HEZ9-F1
#
_entry.id   AF-A0A964HEZ9-F1
#
_cell.length_a   1.000
_cell.length_b   1.000
_cell.length_c   1.000
_cell.angle_alpha   90.00
_cell.angle_beta   90.00
_cell.angle_gamma   90.00
#
_symmetry.space_group_name_H-M   'P 1'
#
loop_
_entity.id
_entity.type
_entity.pdbx_description
1 polymer ?
#
loop_
_entity_poly.entity_id
_entity_poly.type
_entity_poly.pdbx_seq_one_letter_code
_entity_poly.pdbx_strand_id
1 'polypeptide(L)'
;MPELPEVEVTRLGVAPLLQGRAVSAVAVRVPVLRYPMPADLGDILTGRVLRRVERRGKYLLFCFDHGRLLVHLGMSGSLRILT
;
A
#
# COMPACT_ATOMS: atom_id res chain seq x y z
N MET A 1 17.54 2.48 2.50
CA MET A 1 16.76 1.52 1.70
C MET A 1 16.34 0.41 2.65
N PRO A 2 15.04 0.24 2.93
CA PRO A 2 14.60 -0.92 3.68
C PRO A 2 15.03 -2.18 2.92
N GLU A 3 15.76 -3.07 3.59
CA GLU A 3 16.08 -4.36 3.04
C GLU A 3 14.88 -5.30 3.19
N LEU A 4 15.02 -6.53 2.68
CA LEU A 4 13.94 -7.52 2.70
C LEU A 4 13.36 -7.72 4.12
N PRO A 5 14.18 -7.79 5.20
CA PRO A 5 13.67 -7.92 6.56
C PRO A 5 12.82 -6.72 7.00
N GLU A 6 13.23 -5.49 6.74
CA GLU A 6 12.51 -4.28 7.16
C GLU A 6 11.18 -4.14 6.41
N VAL A 7 11.14 -4.53 5.13
CA VAL A 7 9.89 -4.59 4.37
C VAL A 7 8.95 -5.66 4.95
N GLU A 8 9.48 -6.81 5.38
CA GLU A 8 8.68 -7.86 6.04
C GLU A 8 8.14 -7.40 7.40
N VAL A 9 8.96 -6.72 8.21
CA VAL A 9 8.53 -6.11 9.47
C VAL A 9 7.42 -5.09 9.22
N THR A 10 7.56 -4.25 8.19
CA THR A 10 6.51 -3.30 7.78
C THR A 10 5.22 -4.04 7.42
N ARG A 11 5.30 -5.11 6.62
CA ARG A 11 4.14 -5.94 6.24
C ARG A 11 3.44 -6.52 7.48
N LEU A 12 4.21 -7.09 8.40
CA LEU A 12 3.70 -7.68 9.64
C LEU A 12 3.02 -6.65 10.54
N GLY A 13 3.54 -5.41 10.60
CA GLY A 13 2.95 -4.34 11.41
C GLY A 13 1.62 -3.80 10.84
N VAL A 14 1.46 -3.80 9.51
CA VAL A 14 0.32 -3.12 8.87
C VAL A 14 -0.81 -4.08 8.50
N ALA A 15 -0.49 -5.33 8.13
CA ALA A 15 -1.47 -6.33 7.73
C ALA A 15 -2.63 -6.52 8.73
N PRO A 16 -2.38 -6.77 10.04
CA PRO A 16 -3.47 -7.06 10.98
C PRO A 16 -4.40 -5.87 11.22
N LEU A 17 -3.93 -4.65 10.98
CA LEU A 17 -4.71 -3.42 11.18
C LEU A 17 -5.58 -3.06 9.98
N LEU A 18 -5.23 -3.56 8.78
CA LEU A 18 -5.86 -3.16 7.52
C LEU A 18 -6.67 -4.28 6.85
N GLN A 19 -6.31 -5.54 7.07
CA GLN A 19 -7.00 -6.67 6.43
C GLN A 19 -8.50 -6.73 6.80
N GLY A 20 -9.34 -7.00 5.80
CA GLY A 20 -10.79 -7.05 5.95
C GLY A 20 -11.48 -5.67 5.95
N ARG A 21 -10.72 -4.56 5.96
CA ARG A 21 -11.29 -3.21 5.91
C ARG A 21 -11.54 -2.75 4.48
N ALA A 22 -12.59 -1.95 4.30
CA ALA A 22 -12.85 -1.25 3.05
C ALA A 22 -12.13 0.10 3.01
N VAL A 23 -11.60 0.47 1.84
CA VAL A 23 -11.06 1.82 1.62
C VAL A 23 -12.21 2.80 1.54
N SER A 24 -12.28 3.77 2.46
CA SER A 24 -13.34 4.79 2.46
C SER A 24 -13.04 5.95 1.51
N ALA A 25 -11.78 6.34 1.39
CA ALA A 25 -11.32 7.40 0.50
C ALA A 25 -9.82 7.24 0.21
N VAL A 26 -9.36 7.84 -0.88
CA VAL A 26 -7.93 7.94 -1.24
C VAL A 26 -7.59 9.41 -1.45
N ALA A 27 -6.49 9.86 -0.86
CA ALA A 27 -5.98 11.21 -1.05
C ALA A 27 -4.53 11.16 -1.53
N VAL A 28 -4.26 11.73 -2.71
CA VAL A 28 -2.92 11.87 -3.28
C VAL A 28 -2.45 13.30 -3.06
N ARG A 29 -1.51 13.50 -2.14
CA ARG A 29 -0.95 14.83 -1.82
C ARG A 29 0.26 15.19 -2.67
N VAL A 30 0.92 14.18 -3.23
CA VAL A 30 2.09 14.34 -4.11
C VAL A 30 1.74 13.66 -5.44
N PRO A 31 1.51 14.41 -6.52
CA PRO A 31 0.98 13.87 -7.78
C PRO A 31 2.01 13.03 -8.56
N VAL A 32 3.30 13.17 -8.25
CA VAL A 32 4.39 12.43 -8.91
C VAL A 32 5.34 11.91 -7.85
N LEU A 33 5.52 10.58 -7.81
CA LEU A 33 6.59 9.94 -7.02
C LEU A 33 7.75 9.63 -7.97
N ARG A 34 7.92 8.36 -8.36
CA ARG A 34 8.82 7.99 -9.46
C ARG A 34 8.16 8.17 -10.83
N TYR A 35 6.86 7.89 -10.88
CA TYR A 35 6.00 8.06 -12.03
C TYR A 35 4.78 8.88 -11.61
N PRO A 36 4.04 9.47 -12.56
CA PRO A 36 2.76 10.10 -12.28
C PRO A 36 1.83 9.12 -11.57
N MET A 37 1.15 9.61 -10.53
CA MET A 37 0.11 8.86 -9.86
C MET A 37 -1.11 8.73 -10.80
N PRO A 38 -1.77 7.55 -10.88
CA PRO A 38 -2.99 7.40 -11.67
C PRO A 38 -4.06 8.38 -11.16
N ALA A 39 -4.65 9.15 -12.07
CA ALA A 39 -5.67 10.14 -11.72
C ALA A 39 -6.95 9.48 -11.16
N ASP A 40 -7.20 8.24 -11.57
CA ASP A 40 -8.33 7.39 -11.19
C ASP A 40 -8.03 6.46 -10.00
N LEU A 41 -6.89 6.62 -9.31
CA LEU A 41 -6.52 5.74 -8.20
C LEU A 41 -7.59 5.71 -7.09
N GLY A 42 -8.26 6.83 -6.85
CA GLY A 42 -9.38 6.91 -5.92
C GLY A 42 -10.56 6.05 -6.34
N ASP A 43 -10.93 6.09 -7.62
CA ASP A 43 -12.05 5.32 -8.18
C ASP A 43 -11.74 3.82 -8.21
N ILE A 44 -10.47 3.47 -8.45
CA ILE A 44 -10.00 2.07 -8.43
C ILE A 44 -10.15 1.46 -7.03
N LEU A 45 -9.76 2.20 -5.98
CA LEU A 45 -9.62 1.64 -4.63
C LEU A 45 -10.82 1.87 -3.70
N THR A 46 -11.56 2.98 -3.85
CA THR A 46 -12.64 3.34 -2.92
C THR A 46 -13.75 2.28 -2.94
N GLY A 47 -14.25 1.93 -1.74
CA GLY A 47 -15.24 0.87 -1.53
C GLY A 47 -14.68 -0.55 -1.62
N ARG A 48 -13.41 -0.74 -2.01
CA ARG A 48 -12.81 -2.07 -2.16
C ARG A 48 -12.26 -2.58 -0.83
N VAL A 49 -12.50 -3.86 -0.56
CA VAL A 49 -12.03 -4.52 0.67
C VAL A 49 -10.62 -5.07 0.46
N LEU A 50 -9.70 -4.68 1.33
CA LEU A 50 -8.34 -5.22 1.34
C LEU A 50 -8.38 -6.65 1.89
N ARG A 51 -8.07 -7.64 1.06
CA ARG A 51 -8.10 -9.06 1.47
C ARG A 51 -6.83 -9.45 2.21
N ARG A 52 -5.68 -9.03 1.70
CA ARG A 52 -4.38 -9.41 2.26
C ARG A 52 -3.27 -8.45 1.90
N VAL A 53 -2.21 -8.47 2.71
CA VAL A 53 -0.97 -7.75 2.43
C VAL A 53 0.16 -8.77 2.33
N GLU A 54 0.73 -8.88 1.14
CA GLU A 54 1.85 -9.76 0.82
C GLU A 54 3.14 -8.94 0.62
N ARG A 55 4.28 -9.63 0.55
CA ARG A 55 5.56 -9.03 0.13
C ARG A 55 6.17 -9.86 -0.99
N ARG A 56 6.71 -9.19 -2.00
CA ARG A 56 7.55 -9.81 -3.03
C ARG A 56 8.83 -8.99 -3.20
N GLY A 57 9.96 -9.56 -2.78
CA GLY A 57 11.22 -8.80 -2.74
C GLY A 57 11.07 -7.55 -1.87
N LYS A 58 11.35 -6.37 -2.44
CA LYS A 58 11.25 -5.07 -1.76
C LYS A 58 9.90 -4.35 -1.99
N TYR A 59 8.89 -5.07 -2.49
CA TYR A 59 7.55 -4.55 -2.72
C TYR A 59 6.56 -5.09 -1.68
N LEU A 60 5.70 -4.20 -1.18
CA LEU A 60 4.46 -4.54 -0.48
C LEU A 60 3.33 -4.64 -1.52
N LEU A 61 2.51 -5.67 -1.39
CA LEU A 61 1.38 -5.94 -2.28
C LEU A 61 0.10 -5.91 -1.45
N PHE A 62 -0.70 -4.87 -1.66
CA PHE A 62 -2.03 -4.75 -1.06
C PHE A 62 -3.05 -5.39 -2.02
N CYS A 63 -3.55 -6.55 -1.66
CA CYS A 63 -4.35 -7.41 -2.53
C CYS A 63 -5.85 -7.18 -2.33
N PHE A 64 -6.53 -6.83 -3.42
CA PHE A 64 -7.98 -6.69 -3.53
C PHE A 64 -8.50 -7.75 -4.51
N ASP A 65 -9.82 -7.95 -4.56
CA ASP A 65 -10.42 -8.96 -5.46
C ASP A 65 -10.20 -8.65 -6.95
N HIS A 66 -10.12 -7.37 -7.30
CA HIS A 66 -10.01 -6.88 -8.68
C HIS A 66 -8.56 -6.56 -9.08
N GLY A 67 -7.58 -6.69 -8.18
CA GLY A 67 -6.22 -6.26 -8.46
C GLY A 67 -5.32 -6.11 -7.23
N ARG A 68 -4.14 -5.53 -7.44
CA ARG A 68 -3.16 -5.31 -6.37
C ARG A 68 -2.56 -3.91 -6.47
N LEU A 69 -2.46 -3.22 -5.33
CA LEU A 69 -1.67 -1.99 -5.22
C LEU A 69 -0.24 -2.37 -4.79
N LEU A 70 0.73 -2.04 -5.63
CA LEU A 70 2.15 -2.27 -5.36
C LEU A 70 2.77 -1.01 -4.74
N VAL A 71 3.45 -1.18 -3.62
CA VAL A 71 4.16 -0.09 -2.93
C VAL A 71 5.62 -0.47 -2.76
N HIS A 72 6.52 0.38 -3.25
CA HIS A 72 7.97 0.28 -3.05
C HIS A 72 8.46 1.49 -2.28
N LEU A 73 9.06 1.28 -1.11
CA LEU A 73 9.44 2.37 -0.20
C LEU A 73 10.70 3.14 -0.64
N GLY A 74 11.47 2.60 -1.59
CA GLY A 74 12.69 3.28 -2.06
C GLY A 74 13.74 3.38 -0.95
N MET A 75 14.47 4.50 -0.88
CA MET A 75 15.51 4.67 0.14
C MET A 75 14.96 5.16 1.47
N SER A 76 14.00 6.08 1.45
CA SER A 76 13.50 6.86 2.61
C SER A 76 11.99 6.83 2.80
N GLY A 77 11.23 6.15 1.93
CA GLY A 77 9.79 6.01 2.08
C GLY A 77 9.43 5.23 3.34
N SER A 78 8.29 5.59 3.94
CA SER A 78 7.76 4.92 5.13
C SER A 78 6.25 4.79 5.02
N LEU A 79 5.70 3.76 5.67
CA LEU A 79 4.27 3.56 5.81
C LEU A 79 3.89 3.77 7.28
N ARG A 80 2.82 4.51 7.54
CA ARG A 80 2.38 4.86 8.89
C ARG A 80 0.88 4.63 9.02
N ILE A 81 0.47 4.14 10.17
CA ILE A 81 -0.93 4.07 10.57
C ILE A 81 -1.14 5.20 11.57
N LEU A 82 -2.11 6.05 11.27
CA LEU A 82 -2.53 7.14 12.13
C LEU A 82 -3.88 6.72 12.73
N THR A 83 -3.96 6.72 14.06
CA THR A 83 -5.16 6.42 14.84
C THR A 83 -5.81 7.69 15.31
#